data_AF-A0A151KR26-F1
#
_entry.id   AF-A0A151KR26-F1
#
_cell.length_a   1.000
_cell.length_b   1.000
_cell.length_c   1.000
_cell.angle_alpha   90.00
_cell.angle_beta   90.00
_cell.angle_gamma   90.00
#
_symmetry.space_group_name_H-M   'P 1'
#
loop_
_entity.id
_entity.type
_entity.pdbx_description
1 polymer ?
#
loop_
_entity_poly.entity_id
_entity_poly.type
_entity_poly.pdbx_seq_one_letter_code
_entity_poly.pdbx_strand_id
1 'polypeptide(L)'
;MAISGVHSGYQMIQQSNRMAGDAAVDLNKNSLPSSASSSSDPLAFNRVDAETKPAEGKIDKANFSGDHTDALMKLNQAARYNHVGATVIERNNDVIGSLLDIQV
;
A
#
# COMPACT_ATOMS: atom_id res chain seq x y z
N MET A 1 -21.81 -4.05 26.77
CA MET A 1 -21.03 -5.13 26.15
C MET A 1 -19.57 -4.74 26.19
N ALA A 2 -18.74 -5.44 26.98
CA ALA A 2 -17.30 -5.17 27.04
C ALA A 2 -16.63 -5.76 25.79
N ILE A 3 -16.31 -4.90 24.83
CA ILE A 3 -15.60 -5.30 23.61
C ILE A 3 -14.12 -5.43 24.01
N SER A 4 -13.61 -6.65 24.09
CA SER A 4 -12.22 -6.89 24.46
C SER A 4 -11.27 -6.19 23.48
N GLY A 5 -10.47 -5.25 23.97
CA GLY A 5 -9.52 -4.48 23.15
C GLY A 5 -8.49 -5.37 22.45
N VAL A 6 -8.14 -6.52 23.04
CA VAL A 6 -7.22 -7.51 22.45
C VAL A 6 -7.76 -8.04 21.13
N HIS A 7 -9.02 -8.48 21.12
CA HIS A 7 -9.67 -9.02 19.93
C HIS A 7 -9.75 -7.97 18.81
N SER A 8 -10.04 -6.73 19.18
CA SER A 8 -10.08 -5.59 18.26
C SER A 8 -8.68 -5.28 17.68
N GLY A 9 -7.62 -5.31 18.50
CA GLY A 9 -6.25 -5.10 18.06
C GLY A 9 -5.79 -6.12 17.01
N TYR A 10 -6.03 -7.41 17.25
CA TYR A 10 -5.70 -8.47 16.30
C TYR A 10 -6.51 -8.36 15.00
N GLN A 11 -7.79 -8.01 15.08
CA GLN A 11 -8.62 -7.77 13.90
C GLN A 11 -8.12 -6.60 13.06
N MET A 12 -7.71 -5.49 13.70
CA MET A 12 -7.12 -4.35 13.01
C MET A 12 -5.81 -4.71 12.30
N ILE A 13 -4.93 -5.50 12.94
CA ILE A 13 -3.69 -5.96 12.31
C ILE A 13 -3.98 -6.87 11.11
N GLN A 14 -4.89 -7.84 11.24
CA GLN A 14 -5.25 -8.73 10.14
C GLN A 14 -5.87 -7.97 8.97
N GLN A 15 -6.76 -7.02 9.24
CA GLN A 15 -7.35 -6.16 8.22
C GLN A 15 -6.29 -5.29 7.55
N SER A 16 -5.34 -4.74 8.31
CA SER A 16 -4.24 -3.96 7.76
C SER A 16 -3.36 -4.77 6.82
N ASN A 17 -3.07 -6.03 7.15
CA ASN A 17 -2.26 -6.90 6.30
C ASN A 17 -2.94 -7.19 4.96
N ARG A 18 -4.26 -7.44 4.96
CA ARG A 18 -5.03 -7.61 3.72
C ARG A 18 -5.04 -6.33 2.90
N MET A 19 -5.30 -5.20 3.55
CA MET A 19 -5.37 -3.89 2.91
C MET A 19 -4.02 -3.48 2.28
N ALA A 20 -2.90 -3.74 2.97
CA ALA A 20 -1.55 -3.53 2.45
C ALA A 20 -1.22 -4.48 1.28
N GLY A 21 -1.63 -5.75 1.38
CA GLY A 21 -1.44 -6.74 0.31
C GLY A 21 -2.15 -6.34 -0.98
N ASP A 22 -3.43 -5.95 -0.88
CA ASP A 22 -4.21 -5.46 -2.02
C ASP A 22 -3.55 -4.21 -2.63
N ALA A 23 -3.20 -3.23 -1.79
CA ALA A 23 -2.58 -1.99 -2.24
C ALA A 23 -1.24 -2.26 -2.95
N ALA A 24 -0.42 -3.19 -2.46
CA ALA A 24 0.82 -3.56 -3.11
C ALA A 24 0.60 -4.17 -4.51
N VAL A 25 -0.44 -5.01 -4.65
CA VAL A 25 -0.81 -5.59 -5.94
C VAL A 25 -1.28 -4.50 -6.91
N ASP A 26 -2.10 -3.56 -6.45
CA ASP A 26 -2.64 -2.48 -7.28
C ASP A 26 -1.55 -1.48 -7.69
N LEU A 27 -0.62 -1.16 -6.78
CA LEU A 27 0.58 -0.38 -7.10
C LEU A 27 1.45 -1.07 -8.14
N ASN A 28 1.64 -2.39 -8.03
CA ASN A 28 2.46 -3.15 -8.97
C ASN A 28 1.82 -3.14 -10.37
N LYS A 29 0.53 -3.47 -10.47
CA LYS A 29 -0.23 -3.45 -11.73
C LYS A 29 -0.17 -2.10 -12.45
N ASN A 30 -0.25 -0.99 -11.70
CA ASN A 30 -0.17 0.35 -12.27
C ASN A 30 1.27 0.83 -12.52
N SER A 31 2.28 0.20 -11.88
CA SER A 31 3.70 0.52 -12.11
C SER A 31 4.30 -0.18 -13.34
N LEU A 32 3.68 -1.28 -13.80
CA LEU A 32 4.00 -1.86 -15.09
C LEU A 32 3.49 -0.91 -16.19
N PRO A 33 4.37 -0.30 -16.99
CA PRO A 33 3.92 0.53 -18.09
C PRO A 33 3.04 -0.31 -19.00
N SER A 34 1.81 0.14 -19.22
CA SER A 34 0.83 -0.44 -20.15
C SER A 34 1.30 -0.45 -21.61
N SER A 35 2.57 -0.10 -21.86
CA SER A 35 3.27 -0.21 -23.14
C SER A 35 3.93 -1.57 -23.38
N ALA A 36 3.89 -2.51 -22.42
CA ALA A 36 4.45 -3.86 -22.63
C ALA A 36 3.52 -4.81 -23.43
N SER A 37 2.34 -4.37 -23.84
CA SER A 37 1.43 -5.15 -24.68
C SER A 37 0.96 -4.36 -25.90
N SER A 38 1.85 -4.12 -26.87
CA SER A 38 1.53 -4.07 -28.32
C SER A 38 2.72 -3.59 -29.18
N SER A 39 3.90 -4.16 -28.98
CA SER A 39 4.86 -4.25 -30.09
C SER A 39 5.46 -5.64 -30.12
N SER A 40 4.83 -6.50 -30.92
CA SER A 40 5.37 -7.80 -31.35
C SER A 40 6.55 -7.62 -32.33
N ASP A 41 7.34 -6.56 -32.18
CA ASP A 41 8.46 -6.24 -33.06
C ASP A 41 9.77 -6.38 -32.26
N PRO A 42 10.42 -7.57 -32.29
CA PRO A 42 11.69 -7.81 -31.59
C PRO A 42 12.84 -6.93 -32.11
N LEU A 43 12.62 -6.15 -33.18
CA LEU A 43 13.58 -5.23 -33.78
C LEU A 43 13.31 -3.76 -33.43
N ALA A 44 12.29 -3.45 -32.62
CA ALA A 44 11.97 -2.09 -32.18
C ALA A 44 13.12 -1.42 -31.40
N PHE A 45 13.99 -2.21 -30.78
CA PHE A 45 15.22 -1.76 -30.11
C PHE A 45 16.22 -1.05 -31.03
N ASN A 46 16.18 -1.32 -32.35
CA ASN A 46 17.16 -0.80 -33.31
C ASN A 46 16.60 0.32 -34.21
N ARG A 47 15.37 0.78 -33.97
CA ARG A 47 14.84 1.92 -34.73
C ARG A 47 15.49 3.20 -34.22
N VAL A 48 16.40 3.75 -35.03
CA VAL A 48 16.93 5.10 -34.84
C VAL A 48 15.85 6.07 -35.29
N ASP A 49 15.31 6.85 -34.34
CA ASP A 49 14.32 7.89 -34.61
C ASP A 49 14.90 8.95 -35.56
N ALA A 50 14.62 8.79 -36.86
CA ALA A 50 15.17 9.64 -37.91
C ALA A 50 14.54 11.05 -37.97
N GLU A 51 13.67 11.43 -37.04
CA GLU A 51 13.13 12.80 -36.97
C GLU A 51 13.08 13.30 -35.52
N THR A 52 14.23 13.76 -35.04
CA THR A 52 14.32 14.74 -33.94
C THR A 52 13.76 16.08 -34.42
N LYS A 53 12.43 16.18 -34.55
CA LYS A 53 11.78 17.43 -34.12
C LYS A 53 11.87 17.42 -32.60
N PRO A 54 12.34 18.50 -31.95
CA PRO A 54 12.35 18.55 -30.51
C PRO A 54 10.90 18.46 -30.08
N ALA A 55 10.48 17.28 -29.63
CA ALA A 55 9.25 17.11 -28.91
C ALA A 55 9.40 18.05 -27.72
N GLU A 56 8.73 19.19 -27.80
CA GLU A 56 8.38 20.00 -26.65
C GLU A 56 8.06 19.01 -25.55
N GLY A 57 8.85 19.03 -24.49
CA GLY A 57 8.76 18.09 -23.40
C GLY A 57 7.34 18.11 -22.87
N LYS A 58 6.50 17.25 -23.43
CA LYS A 58 5.35 16.71 -22.75
C LYS A 58 6.02 15.89 -21.67
N ILE A 59 6.27 16.58 -20.56
CA ILE A 59 6.16 15.97 -19.25
C ILE A 59 4.75 15.40 -19.32
N ASP A 60 4.63 14.18 -19.86
CA ASP A 60 3.48 13.35 -19.66
C ASP A 60 3.37 13.36 -18.15
N LYS A 61 2.47 14.21 -17.62
CA LYS A 61 2.06 14.17 -16.23
C LYS A 61 1.84 12.69 -16.04
N ALA A 62 2.77 12.05 -15.35
CA ALA A 62 2.72 10.61 -15.14
C ALA A 62 1.28 10.39 -14.74
N ASN A 63 0.53 9.68 -15.59
CA ASN A 63 -0.87 9.42 -15.35
C ASN A 63 -0.85 8.49 -14.14
N PHE A 64 -0.64 9.06 -12.96
CA PHE A 64 -1.00 8.51 -11.69
C PHE A 64 -2.51 8.39 -11.83
N SER A 65 -2.91 7.27 -12.43
CA SER A 65 -4.30 6.85 -12.49
C SER A 65 -4.87 7.08 -11.10
N GLY A 66 -6.10 7.58 -10.98
CA GLY A 66 -6.72 7.79 -9.66
C GLY A 66 -6.61 6.55 -8.76
N ASP A 67 -6.52 5.38 -9.40
CA ASP A 67 -6.25 4.06 -8.83
C ASP A 67 -4.89 3.96 -8.09
N HIS A 68 -3.82 4.55 -8.62
CA HIS A 68 -2.50 4.57 -7.96
C HIS A 68 -2.51 5.44 -6.71
N THR A 69 -3.12 6.63 -6.77
CA THR A 69 -3.24 7.49 -5.60
C THR A 69 -4.13 6.87 -4.53
N ASP A 70 -5.18 6.15 -4.94
CA ASP A 70 -6.04 5.42 -4.02
C ASP A 70 -5.30 4.23 -3.39
N ALA A 71 -4.51 3.48 -4.17
CA ALA A 71 -3.66 2.40 -3.66
C ALA A 71 -2.61 2.92 -2.65
N LEU A 72 -1.98 4.08 -2.91
CA LEU A 72 -1.08 4.72 -1.96
C LEU A 72 -1.81 5.16 -0.68
N MET A 73 -3.03 5.70 -0.79
CA MET A 73 -3.85 6.09 0.35
C MET A 73 -4.24 4.86 1.19
N LYS A 74 -4.67 3.77 0.53
CA LYS A 74 -5.00 2.48 1.13
C LYS A 74 -3.79 1.87 1.86
N LEU A 75 -2.59 1.96 1.27
CA LEU A 75 -1.35 1.52 1.92
C LEU A 75 -1.04 2.35 3.18
N ASN A 76 -1.21 3.67 3.12
CA ASN A 76 -1.00 4.54 4.29
C ASN A 76 -2.01 4.23 5.40
N GLN A 77 -3.27 4.02 5.03
CA GLN A 77 -4.32 3.66 5.97
C GLN A 77 -4.04 2.30 6.63
N ALA A 78 -3.55 1.31 5.87
CA ALA A 78 -3.12 0.03 6.40
C ALA A 78 -1.99 0.19 7.44
N ALA A 79 -0.96 0.97 7.14
CA ALA A 79 0.13 1.22 8.08
C ALA A 79 -0.36 1.84 9.41
N ARG A 80 -1.34 2.75 9.35
CA ARG A 80 -1.95 3.34 10.54
C ARG A 80 -2.73 2.31 11.36
N TYR A 81 -3.56 1.48 10.72
CA TYR A 81 -4.30 0.42 11.42
C TYR A 81 -3.39 -0.62 12.04
N ASN A 82 -2.27 -0.95 11.38
CA ASN A 82 -1.27 -1.85 11.93
C ASN A 82 -0.66 -1.29 13.22
N HIS A 83 -0.19 -0.04 13.18
CA HIS A 83 0.37 0.64 14.34
C HIS A 83 -0.64 0.77 15.48
N VAL A 84 -1.87 1.23 15.19
CA VAL A 84 -2.93 1.35 16.20
C VAL A 84 -3.29 -0.02 16.79
N GLY A 85 -3.40 -1.06 15.94
CA GLY A 85 -3.65 -2.43 16.39
C GLY A 85 -2.55 -2.95 17.32
N ALA A 86 -1.28 -2.71 16.99
CA ALA A 86 -0.15 -3.07 17.83
C ALA A 86 -0.17 -2.32 19.18
N THR A 87 -0.38 -1.00 19.17
CA THR A 87 -0.47 -0.20 20.41
C THR A 87 -1.64 -0.62 21.30
N VAL A 88 -2.78 -1.02 20.71
CA VAL A 88 -3.94 -1.51 21.48
C VAL A 88 -3.63 -2.84 22.16
N ILE A 89 -2.91 -3.75 21.49
CA ILE A 89 -2.46 -5.02 22.08
C ILE A 89 -1.44 -4.75 23.20
N GLU A 90 -0.46 -3.88 22.96
CA GLU A 90 0.56 -3.50 23.93
C GLU A 90 -0.06 -2.89 25.19
N ARG A 91 -0.90 -1.86 25.05
CA ARG A 91 -1.63 -1.28 26.19
C ARG A 91 -2.47 -2.29 26.94
N ASN A 92 -3.07 -3.24 26.24
CA ASN A 92 -3.87 -4.26 26.92
C ASN A 92 -2.99 -5.20 27.74
N ASN A 93 -1.85 -5.64 27.19
CA ASN A 93 -0.88 -6.43 27.92
C ASN A 93 -0.30 -5.67 29.12
N ASP A 94 -0.03 -4.37 28.99
CA ASP A 94 0.43 -3.51 30.09
C ASP A 94 -0.64 -3.38 31.19
N VAL A 95 -1.91 -3.19 30.82
CA VAL A 95 -3.02 -3.11 31.79
C VAL A 95 -3.27 -4.45 32.47
N ILE A 96 -3.20 -5.57 31.74
CA ILE A 96 -3.29 -6.91 32.33
C ILE A 96 -2.11 -7.16 33.29
N GLY A 97 -0.89 -6.81 32.88
CA GLY A 97 0.31 -6.91 33.70
C GLY A 97 0.21 -6.07 34.96
N SER A 98 -0.26 -4.83 34.85
CA SER A 98 -0.50 -3.93 35.98
C SER A 98 -1.62 -4.43 36.91
N LEU A 99 -2.68 -5.06 36.40
CA LEU A 99 -3.76 -5.59 37.23
C LEU A 99 -3.31 -6.82 38.03
N LEU A 100 -2.47 -7.67 37.44
CA LEU A 100 -1.90 -8.86 38.11
C LEU A 100 -0.92 -8.49 39.24
N ASP A 101 -0.26 -7.33 39.15
CA ASP A 101 0.68 -6.82 40.17
C ASP A 101 -0.03 -6.08 41.33
N ILE A 102 -1.34 -5.83 41.24
CA ILE A 102 -2.16 -5.35 42.38
C ILE A 102 -2.64 -6.57 43.16
N GLN A 103 -1.71 -7.29 43.78
CA GLN A 103 -1.99 -8.27 44.82
C GLN A 103 -1.09 -7.96 46.02
N VAL A 104 -1.70 -7.36 47.04
CA VAL A 104 -1.24 -7.30 48.43
C VAL A 104 -1.97 -8.38 49.21
#